data_AF-K1Z7H0-F1
#
_entry.id   AF-K1Z7H0-F1
#
_cell.length_a   1.000
_cell.length_b   1.000
_cell.length_c   1.000
_cell.angle_alpha   90.00
_cell.angle_beta   90.00
_cell.angle_gamma   90.00
#
_symmetry.space_group_name_H-M   'P 1'
#
loop_
_entity.id
_entity.type
_entity.pdbx_description
1 polymer ?
#
loop_
_entity_poly.entity_id
_entity_poly.type
_entity_poly.pdbx_seq_one_letter_code
_entity_poly.pdbx_strand_id
1 'polypeptide(L)'
;MVLDQLLKISQRGADLPLEYWLIDFKTETTHIIPKLTTTAESLPNGKLRTLLSNFIKVLGQSEPNEQVLAEQLFAIATLFTTKADSEDIIIKNYQETCLAFLDRVKLIQRYAQKRVALHEQLAHPEQQLHDLKLFELEGMMYTLEYYLAQYKKIYTLSTTTERYKYIVQSEVDLGFGNVPGLQNDFKKYEVLEKFILNILNDATRIRLTKVYFFARIRFIQLTAEEEKMSATLTEFKQLIVQLIEEFKRLNITRLTGTVNMPYGQQPLIGEVLQQL
;
A
#
# COMPACT_ATOMS: atom_id res chain seq x y z
N MET A 1 -3.05 -10.58 25.42
CA MET A 1 -4.53 -10.52 25.39
C MET A 1 -5.00 -10.92 23.99
N VAL A 2 -6.19 -11.50 23.79
CA VAL A 2 -6.69 -11.87 22.44
C VAL A 2 -6.84 -10.63 21.53
N LEU A 3 -7.21 -9.49 22.12
CA LEU A 3 -7.33 -8.20 21.43
C LEU A 3 -6.00 -7.75 20.80
N ASP A 4 -4.85 -7.93 21.46
CA ASP A 4 -3.53 -7.58 20.89
C ASP A 4 -3.22 -8.38 19.62
N GLN A 5 -3.68 -9.63 19.57
CA GLN A 5 -3.46 -10.51 18.43
C GLN A 5 -4.39 -10.13 17.26
N LEU A 6 -5.65 -9.80 17.55
CA LEU A 6 -6.59 -9.26 16.55
C LEU A 6 -6.11 -7.90 16.02
N LEU A 7 -5.56 -7.06 16.90
CA LEU A 7 -4.95 -5.79 16.54
C LEU A 7 -3.80 -6.01 15.56
N LYS A 8 -2.88 -6.93 15.82
CA LYS A 8 -1.78 -7.26 14.89
C LYS A 8 -2.27 -7.70 13.50
N ILE A 9 -3.26 -8.59 13.45
CA ILE A 9 -3.85 -9.02 12.17
C ILE A 9 -4.47 -7.83 11.44
N SER A 10 -5.24 -6.99 12.14
CA SER A 10 -5.88 -5.81 11.54
C SER A 10 -4.87 -4.76 11.07
N GLN A 11 -3.77 -4.55 11.80
CA GLN A 11 -2.68 -3.65 11.44
C GLN A 11 -1.98 -4.13 10.17
N ARG A 12 -1.58 -5.41 10.11
CA ARG A 12 -0.99 -5.98 8.90
C ARG A 12 -1.95 -5.92 7.72
N GLY A 13 -3.24 -6.18 7.94
CA GLY A 13 -4.28 -6.06 6.93
C GLY A 13 -4.51 -4.64 6.46
N ALA A 14 -4.40 -3.63 7.32
CA ALA A 14 -4.45 -2.22 6.91
C ALA A 14 -3.23 -1.83 6.07
N ASP A 15 -2.07 -2.43 6.37
CA ASP A 15 -0.80 -2.08 5.74
C ASP A 15 -0.56 -2.77 4.40
N LEU A 16 -0.89 -4.07 4.27
CA LEU A 16 -0.59 -4.92 3.09
C LEU A 16 -1.76 -5.83 2.67
N PRO A 17 -1.91 -6.09 1.36
CA PRO A 17 -2.67 -7.22 0.85
C PRO A 17 -2.22 -8.55 1.44
N LEU A 18 -3.19 -9.39 1.83
CA LEU A 18 -3.01 -10.69 2.48
C LEU A 18 -2.06 -11.60 1.70
N GLU A 19 -2.10 -11.56 0.37
CA GLU A 19 -1.20 -12.34 -0.48
C GLU A 19 0.29 -12.11 -0.19
N TYR A 20 0.67 -10.91 0.28
CA TYR A 20 2.08 -10.57 0.55
C TYR A 20 2.55 -10.98 1.94
N TRP A 21 1.65 -11.41 2.82
CA TRP A 21 1.97 -11.86 4.18
C TRP A 21 1.17 -13.11 4.58
N LEU A 22 0.73 -13.90 3.59
CA LEU A 22 -0.10 -15.09 3.80
C LEU A 22 0.59 -16.16 4.64
N ILE A 23 1.91 -16.29 4.50
CA ILE A 23 2.72 -17.23 5.29
C ILE A 23 2.67 -16.82 6.76
N ASP A 24 3.03 -15.57 7.06
CA ASP A 24 2.97 -15.03 8.42
C ASP A 24 1.56 -15.09 8.99
N PHE A 25 0.54 -14.78 8.19
CA PHE A 25 -0.85 -14.91 8.58
C PHE A 25 -1.17 -16.34 9.02
N LYS A 26 -0.83 -17.36 8.21
CA LYS A 26 -1.09 -18.78 8.54
C LYS A 26 -0.36 -19.22 9.81
N THR A 27 0.86 -18.73 10.02
CA THR A 27 1.59 -18.96 11.27
C THR A 27 0.89 -18.30 12.46
N GLU A 28 0.49 -17.04 12.35
CA GLU A 28 -0.22 -16.32 13.40
C GLU A 28 -1.58 -16.96 13.73
N THR A 29 -2.35 -17.39 12.71
CA THR A 29 -3.68 -17.98 12.92
C THR A 29 -3.63 -19.33 13.62
N THR A 30 -2.60 -20.14 13.39
CA THR A 30 -2.40 -21.42 14.09
C THR A 30 -2.37 -21.23 15.62
N HIS A 31 -1.80 -20.13 16.10
CA HIS A 31 -1.72 -19.81 17.52
C HIS A 31 -2.94 -19.03 18.06
N ILE A 32 -3.65 -18.32 17.18
CA ILE A 32 -4.77 -17.45 17.53
C ILE A 32 -6.09 -18.22 17.58
N ILE A 33 -6.31 -19.14 16.64
CA ILE A 33 -7.57 -19.90 16.53
C ILE A 33 -7.93 -20.59 17.84
N PRO A 34 -7.04 -21.36 18.52
CA PRO A 34 -7.40 -22.02 19.78
C PRO A 34 -7.84 -21.03 20.87
N LYS A 35 -7.15 -19.88 20.99
CA LYS A 35 -7.46 -18.84 21.98
C LYS A 35 -8.80 -18.16 21.68
N LEU A 36 -9.07 -17.90 20.41
CA LEU A 36 -10.36 -17.34 19.97
C LEU A 36 -11.49 -18.34 20.20
N THR A 37 -11.27 -19.63 19.94
CA THR A 37 -12.26 -20.69 20.22
C THR A 37 -12.62 -20.71 21.70
N THR A 38 -11.65 -20.78 22.61
CA THR A 38 -11.90 -20.73 24.05
C THR A 38 -12.64 -19.45 24.46
N THR A 39 -12.28 -18.30 23.87
CA THR A 39 -12.95 -17.02 24.13
C THR A 39 -14.40 -17.04 23.61
N ALA A 40 -14.65 -17.58 22.42
CA ALA A 40 -15.98 -17.66 21.84
C ALA A 40 -16.89 -18.62 22.61
N GLU A 41 -16.34 -19.72 23.14
CA GLU A 41 -17.06 -20.71 23.94
C GLU A 41 -17.44 -20.18 25.33
N SER A 42 -16.63 -19.30 25.92
CA SER A 42 -16.92 -18.69 27.22
C SER A 42 -17.92 -17.54 27.16
N LEU A 43 -18.18 -16.99 25.96
CA LEU A 43 -19.15 -15.93 25.77
C LEU A 43 -20.59 -16.47 25.79
N PRO A 44 -21.56 -15.71 26.35
CA PRO A 44 -22.96 -16.06 26.25
C PRO A 44 -23.43 -16.09 24.79
N ASN A 45 -24.50 -16.85 24.53
CA ASN A 45 -25.14 -16.84 23.21
C ASN A 45 -25.56 -15.41 22.84
N GLY A 46 -25.06 -14.91 21.72
CA GLY A 46 -25.29 -13.54 21.29
C GLY A 46 -24.42 -13.14 20.10
N LYS A 47 -24.55 -11.89 19.67
CA LYS A 47 -23.93 -11.36 18.44
C LYS A 47 -22.40 -11.51 18.44
N LEU A 48 -21.72 -11.20 19.55
CA LEU A 48 -20.26 -11.30 19.64
C LEU A 48 -19.76 -12.74 19.48
N ARG A 49 -20.42 -13.71 20.13
CA ARG A 49 -20.10 -15.13 19.96
C ARG A 49 -20.26 -15.57 18.51
N THR A 50 -21.38 -15.22 17.87
CA THR A 50 -21.62 -15.55 16.45
C THR A 50 -20.56 -14.94 15.53
N LEU A 51 -20.21 -13.66 15.71
CA LEU A 51 -19.18 -12.99 14.92
C LEU A 51 -17.80 -13.64 15.12
N LEU A 52 -17.42 -13.95 16.35
CA LEU A 52 -16.15 -14.63 16.63
C LEU A 52 -16.13 -16.04 16.04
N SER A 53 -17.22 -16.81 16.15
CA SER A 53 -17.31 -18.14 15.53
C SER A 53 -17.20 -18.08 14.00
N ASN A 54 -17.81 -17.09 13.36
CA ASN A 54 -17.69 -16.90 11.91
C ASN A 54 -16.26 -16.49 11.53
N PHE A 55 -15.66 -15.56 12.28
CA PHE A 55 -14.29 -15.12 12.07
C PHE A 55 -13.29 -16.28 12.21
N ILE A 56 -13.43 -17.13 13.23
CA ILE A 56 -12.60 -18.34 13.42
C ILE A 56 -12.66 -19.26 12.19
N LYS A 57 -13.86 -19.45 11.61
CA LYS A 57 -14.00 -20.26 10.39
C LYS A 57 -13.22 -19.66 9.22
N VAL A 58 -13.26 -18.34 9.05
CA VAL A 58 -12.52 -17.63 7.98
C VAL A 58 -11.02 -17.74 8.21
N LEU A 59 -10.54 -17.56 9.46
CA LEU A 59 -9.13 -17.72 9.80
C LEU A 59 -8.57 -19.12 9.49
N GLY A 60 -9.41 -20.15 9.60
CA GLY A 60 -9.04 -21.54 9.36
C GLY A 60 -9.06 -21.97 7.88
N GLN A 61 -9.45 -21.09 6.96
CA GLN A 61 -9.46 -21.41 5.53
C GLN A 61 -8.03 -21.53 4.97
N SER A 62 -7.83 -22.45 4.03
CA SER A 62 -6.55 -22.59 3.31
C SER A 62 -6.21 -21.35 2.49
N GLU A 63 -7.24 -20.71 1.95
CA GLU A 63 -7.22 -19.46 1.18
C GLU A 63 -8.30 -18.54 1.76
N PRO A 64 -7.98 -17.77 2.81
CA PRO A 64 -8.94 -16.88 3.44
C PRO A 64 -9.38 -15.77 2.50
N ASN A 65 -10.68 -15.53 2.42
CA ASN A 65 -11.20 -14.37 1.71
C ASN A 65 -10.89 -13.09 2.50
N GLU A 66 -10.01 -12.25 1.96
CA GLU A 66 -9.54 -11.03 2.61
C GLU A 66 -10.66 -10.02 2.92
N GLN A 67 -11.68 -9.91 2.06
CA GLN A 67 -12.83 -9.04 2.31
C GLN A 67 -13.65 -9.54 3.49
N VAL A 68 -14.00 -10.82 3.49
CA VAL A 68 -14.75 -11.42 4.59
C VAL A 68 -13.97 -11.28 5.89
N LEU A 69 -12.65 -11.46 5.85
CA LEU A 69 -11.78 -11.25 7.01
C LEU A 69 -11.88 -9.82 7.56
N ALA A 70 -11.73 -8.81 6.71
CA ALA A 70 -11.81 -7.40 7.10
C ALA A 70 -13.20 -7.01 7.62
N GLU A 71 -14.27 -7.49 6.97
CA GLU A 71 -15.65 -7.26 7.40
C GLU A 71 -15.95 -7.86 8.78
N GLN A 72 -15.50 -9.09 9.04
CA GLN A 72 -15.68 -9.73 10.34
C GLN A 72 -14.88 -9.02 11.44
N LEU A 73 -13.63 -8.63 11.17
CA LEU A 73 -12.80 -7.87 12.11
C LEU A 73 -13.44 -6.52 12.45
N PHE A 74 -13.92 -5.78 11.45
CA PHE A 74 -14.62 -4.52 11.66
C PHE A 74 -15.92 -4.72 12.45
N ALA A 75 -16.74 -5.73 12.10
CA ALA A 75 -17.95 -6.03 12.84
C ALA A 75 -17.68 -6.34 14.31
N ILE A 76 -16.61 -7.09 14.62
CA ILE A 76 -16.14 -7.33 16.00
C ILE A 76 -15.70 -6.02 16.65
N ALA A 77 -14.93 -5.18 15.94
CA ALA A 77 -14.43 -3.91 16.45
C ALA A 77 -15.55 -2.94 16.86
N THR A 78 -16.66 -2.90 16.12
CA THR A 78 -17.82 -2.05 16.45
C THR A 78 -18.57 -2.44 17.73
N LEU A 79 -18.31 -3.62 18.29
CA LEU A 79 -18.92 -4.06 19.56
C LEU A 79 -18.15 -3.60 20.79
N PHE A 80 -16.91 -3.13 20.64
CA PHE A 80 -16.17 -2.51 21.74
C PHE A 80 -16.69 -1.09 21.97
N THR A 81 -16.93 -0.76 23.23
CA THR A 81 -17.30 0.61 23.65
C THR A 81 -16.07 1.31 24.20
N THR A 82 -15.84 2.54 23.79
CA THR A 82 -14.78 3.39 24.36
C THR A 82 -15.29 4.07 25.64
N LYS A 83 -14.56 3.91 26.75
CA LYS A 83 -14.70 4.60 28.04
C LYS A 83 -13.37 5.25 28.42
N ALA A 84 -13.38 6.52 28.83
CA ALA A 84 -12.27 7.49 28.93
C ALA A 84 -10.90 7.12 29.60
N ASP A 85 -10.59 5.86 29.88
CA ASP A 85 -9.34 5.36 30.46
C ASP A 85 -8.40 4.73 29.41
N SER A 86 -7.17 4.36 29.80
CA SER A 86 -6.11 3.86 28.90
C SER A 86 -6.47 2.62 28.05
N GLU A 87 -7.44 1.80 28.46
CA GLU A 87 -7.98 0.71 27.63
C GLU A 87 -8.64 1.23 26.33
N ASP A 88 -9.05 2.50 26.30
CA ASP A 88 -9.54 3.16 25.09
C ASP A 88 -8.51 3.25 24.00
N ILE A 89 -7.21 3.34 24.31
CA ILE A 89 -6.21 3.53 23.27
C ILE A 89 -6.09 2.26 22.43
N ILE A 90 -6.06 1.08 23.06
CA ILE A 90 -5.98 -0.19 22.34
C ILE A 90 -7.27 -0.45 21.56
N ILE A 91 -8.44 -0.18 22.16
CA ILE A 91 -9.73 -0.34 21.50
C ILE A 91 -9.87 0.61 20.31
N LYS A 92 -9.53 1.89 20.50
CA LYS A 92 -9.53 2.91 19.45
C LYS A 92 -8.59 2.53 18.32
N ASN A 93 -7.35 2.16 18.64
CA ASN A 93 -6.38 1.70 17.63
C ASN A 93 -6.93 0.49 16.86
N TYR A 94 -7.54 -0.47 17.56
CA TYR A 94 -8.15 -1.64 16.92
C TYR A 94 -9.32 -1.27 15.99
N GLN A 95 -10.17 -0.32 16.39
CA GLN A 95 -11.25 0.18 15.55
C GLN A 95 -10.73 0.91 14.32
N GLU A 96 -9.74 1.79 14.49
CA GLU A 96 -9.10 2.53 13.40
C GLU A 96 -8.40 1.60 12.41
N THR A 97 -7.66 0.58 12.88
CA THR A 97 -6.97 -0.37 12.01
C THR A 97 -7.93 -1.31 11.30
N CYS A 98 -9.00 -1.75 11.96
CA CYS A 98 -10.06 -2.53 11.31
C CYS A 98 -10.79 -1.74 10.22
N LEU A 99 -11.06 -0.45 10.46
CA LEU A 99 -11.65 0.42 9.45
C LEU A 99 -10.69 0.62 8.25
N ALA A 100 -9.43 0.94 8.53
CA ALA A 100 -8.41 1.11 7.49
C ALA A 100 -8.21 -0.17 6.66
N PHE A 101 -8.24 -1.35 7.29
CA PHE A 101 -8.20 -2.63 6.59
C PHE A 101 -9.42 -2.80 5.69
N LEU A 102 -10.64 -2.59 6.21
CA LEU A 102 -11.87 -2.69 5.44
C LEU A 102 -11.89 -1.73 4.24
N ASP A 103 -11.47 -0.48 4.44
CA ASP A 103 -11.42 0.53 3.38
C ASP A 103 -10.42 0.17 2.29
N ARG A 104 -9.22 -0.33 2.65
CA ARG A 104 -8.24 -0.82 1.67
C ARG A 104 -8.79 -1.97 0.84
N VAL A 105 -9.47 -2.94 1.45
CA VAL A 105 -10.00 -4.08 0.71
C VAL A 105 -11.13 -3.63 -0.23
N LYS A 106 -12.07 -2.81 0.26
CA LYS A 106 -13.13 -2.24 -0.58
C LYS A 106 -12.57 -1.45 -1.75
N LEU A 107 -11.51 -0.69 -1.52
CA LEU A 107 -10.80 0.05 -2.56
C LEU A 107 -10.29 -0.91 -3.66
N ILE A 108 -9.53 -1.94 -3.30
CA ILE A 108 -8.96 -2.89 -4.26
C ILE A 108 -10.07 -3.61 -5.03
N GLN A 109 -11.16 -3.98 -4.37
CA GLN A 109 -12.29 -4.67 -4.99
C GLN A 109 -13.05 -3.79 -5.98
N ARG A 110 -13.29 -2.53 -5.63
CA ARG A 110 -13.91 -1.56 -6.54
C ARG A 110 -13.12 -1.45 -7.84
N TYR A 111 -11.78 -1.39 -7.76
CA TYR A 111 -10.96 -1.36 -8.95
C TYR A 111 -10.88 -2.71 -9.66
N ALA A 112 -10.93 -3.84 -8.95
CA ALA A 112 -11.03 -5.16 -9.57
C ALA A 112 -12.30 -5.29 -10.42
N GLN A 113 -13.45 -4.85 -9.91
CA GLN A 113 -14.71 -4.84 -10.65
C GLN A 113 -14.65 -3.93 -11.88
N LYS A 114 -14.08 -2.73 -11.73
CA LYS A 114 -13.84 -1.82 -12.88
C LYS A 114 -12.99 -2.48 -13.96
N ARG A 115 -11.92 -3.18 -13.59
CA ARG A 115 -11.05 -3.87 -14.55
C ARG A 115 -11.76 -5.01 -15.25
N VAL A 116 -12.56 -5.81 -14.53
CA VAL A 116 -13.38 -6.88 -15.16
C VAL A 116 -14.30 -6.28 -16.21
N ALA A 117 -15.01 -5.20 -15.88
CA ALA A 117 -15.88 -4.52 -16.84
C ALA A 117 -15.11 -3.98 -18.07
N LEU A 118 -13.92 -3.41 -17.88
CA LEU A 118 -13.07 -2.95 -18.98
C LEU A 118 -12.55 -4.12 -19.84
N HIS A 119 -12.17 -5.24 -19.23
CA HIS A 119 -11.75 -6.45 -19.93
C HIS A 119 -12.87 -7.03 -20.81
N GLU A 120 -14.12 -6.94 -20.35
CA GLU A 120 -15.30 -7.38 -21.11
C GLU A 120 -15.65 -6.41 -22.26
N GLN A 121 -15.34 -5.12 -22.11
CA GLN A 121 -15.69 -4.07 -23.08
C GLN A 121 -14.65 -3.83 -24.16
N LEU A 122 -13.37 -4.07 -23.87
CA LEU A 122 -12.24 -3.68 -24.73
C LEU A 122 -11.60 -4.90 -25.37
N ALA A 123 -11.32 -4.83 -26.66
CA ALA A 123 -10.47 -5.80 -27.33
C ALA A 123 -9.01 -5.70 -26.84
N HIS A 124 -8.24 -6.78 -26.98
CA HIS A 124 -6.85 -6.83 -26.49
C HIS A 124 -5.97 -5.64 -26.95
N PRO A 125 -6.01 -5.15 -28.21
CA PRO A 125 -5.23 -3.97 -28.60
C PRO A 125 -5.68 -2.69 -27.88
N GLU A 126 -6.97 -2.56 -27.57
CA GLU A 126 -7.53 -1.40 -26.85
C GLU A 126 -7.15 -1.44 -25.37
N GLN A 127 -7.04 -2.63 -24.78
CA GLN A 127 -6.51 -2.81 -23.42
C GLN A 127 -5.03 -2.40 -23.33
N GLN A 128 -4.22 -2.78 -24.32
CA GLN A 128 -2.83 -2.34 -24.41
C GLN A 128 -2.72 -0.82 -24.56
N LEU A 129 -3.59 -0.23 -25.38
CA LEU A 129 -3.65 1.23 -25.55
C LEU A 129 -4.12 1.93 -24.27
N HIS A 130 -5.04 1.35 -23.51
CA HIS A 130 -5.45 1.85 -22.20
C HIS A 130 -4.25 1.93 -21.25
N ASP A 131 -3.51 0.83 -21.09
CA ASP A 131 -2.33 0.79 -20.23
C ASP A 131 -1.24 1.77 -20.71
N LEU A 132 -1.03 1.89 -22.03
CA LEU A 132 -0.10 2.87 -22.60
C LEU A 132 -0.50 4.31 -22.22
N LYS A 133 -1.78 4.67 -22.35
CA LYS A 133 -2.29 5.99 -21.99
C LYS A 133 -2.12 6.29 -20.50
N LEU A 134 -2.35 5.30 -19.62
CA LEU A 134 -2.11 5.46 -18.18
C LEU A 134 -0.67 5.92 -17.90
N PHE A 135 0.30 5.31 -18.59
CA PHE A 135 1.72 5.61 -18.41
C PHE A 135 2.15 6.93 -19.06
N GLU A 136 1.75 7.16 -20.32
CA GLU A 136 2.21 8.32 -21.10
C GLU A 136 1.45 9.61 -20.79
N LEU A 137 0.14 9.53 -20.57
CA LEU A 137 -0.76 10.70 -20.65
C LEU A 137 -1.48 11.02 -19.33
N GLU A 138 -1.78 10.01 -18.51
CA GLU A 138 -2.70 10.20 -17.38
C GLU A 138 -2.03 10.52 -16.04
N GLY A 139 -0.69 10.48 -15.96
CA GLY A 139 0.06 11.00 -14.81
C GLY A 139 1.06 10.03 -14.18
N MET A 140 1.20 8.80 -14.70
CA MET A 140 2.28 7.91 -14.25
C MET A 140 3.66 8.45 -14.62
N MET A 141 3.79 9.14 -15.76
CA MET A 141 5.03 9.85 -16.14
C MET A 141 5.39 10.91 -15.09
N TYR A 142 4.42 11.75 -14.72
CA TYR A 142 4.60 12.74 -13.66
C TYR A 142 5.00 12.11 -12.33
N THR A 143 4.36 10.99 -11.97
CA THR A 143 4.69 10.23 -10.76
C THR A 143 6.14 9.74 -10.78
N LEU A 144 6.60 9.17 -11.90
CA LEU A 144 7.98 8.73 -12.07
C LEU A 144 8.96 9.90 -11.92
N GLU A 145 8.70 11.02 -12.59
CA GLU A 145 9.57 12.20 -12.53
C GLU A 145 9.61 12.84 -11.14
N TYR A 146 8.45 12.91 -10.47
CA TYR A 146 8.36 13.33 -9.08
C TYR A 146 9.23 12.43 -8.19
N TYR A 147 9.06 11.10 -8.25
CA TYR A 147 9.87 10.19 -7.44
C TYR A 147 11.36 10.26 -7.76
N LEU A 148 11.72 10.40 -9.04
CA LEU A 148 13.11 10.61 -9.47
C LEU A 148 13.71 11.90 -8.90
N ALA A 149 12.96 13.00 -8.90
CA ALA A 149 13.39 14.27 -8.32
C ALA A 149 13.60 14.16 -6.81
N GLN A 150 12.66 13.53 -6.10
CA GLN A 150 12.78 13.28 -4.66
C GLN A 150 13.98 12.40 -4.34
N TYR A 151 14.16 11.30 -5.08
CA TYR A 151 15.27 10.37 -4.91
C TYR A 151 16.60 11.07 -5.06
N LYS A 152 16.80 11.81 -6.16
CA LYS A 152 18.02 12.57 -6.41
C LYS A 152 18.30 13.57 -5.28
N LYS A 153 17.28 14.31 -4.84
CA LYS A 153 17.43 15.27 -3.73
C LYS A 153 17.88 14.58 -2.44
N ILE A 154 17.25 13.46 -2.06
CA ILE A 154 17.59 12.71 -0.84
C ILE A 154 19.03 12.19 -0.88
N TYR A 155 19.47 11.68 -2.03
CA TYR A 155 20.84 11.16 -2.17
C TYR A 155 21.92 12.24 -2.11
N THR A 156 21.59 13.49 -2.43
CA THR A 156 22.53 14.61 -2.24
C THR A 156 22.68 15.06 -0.79
N LEU A 157 21.77 14.66 0.12
CA LEU A 157 21.84 15.00 1.54
C LEU A 157 22.87 14.12 2.25
N SER A 158 23.71 14.75 3.06
CA SER A 158 24.91 14.14 3.64
C SER A 158 24.65 13.34 4.91
N THR A 159 23.58 13.65 5.64
CA THR A 159 23.26 12.99 6.91
C THR A 159 21.88 12.36 6.93
N THR A 160 21.72 11.30 7.72
CA THR A 160 20.41 10.64 7.92
C THR A 160 19.38 11.56 8.58
N THR A 161 19.81 12.49 9.42
CA THR A 161 18.91 13.49 10.00
C THR A 161 18.36 14.44 8.92
N GLU A 162 19.18 14.89 7.98
CA GLU A 162 18.71 15.73 6.86
C GLU A 162 17.76 14.97 5.95
N ARG A 163 18.10 13.72 5.60
CA ARG A 163 17.23 12.85 4.78
C ARG A 163 15.88 12.63 5.45
N TYR A 164 15.90 12.31 6.74
CA TYR A 164 14.68 12.13 7.52
C TYR A 164 13.82 13.39 7.50
N LYS A 165 14.40 14.55 7.85
CA LYS A 165 13.69 15.83 7.85
C LYS A 165 13.07 16.14 6.49
N TYR A 166 13.79 15.87 5.40
CA TYR A 166 13.28 16.08 4.05
C TYR A 166 12.11 15.14 3.71
N ILE A 167 12.21 13.85 4.03
CA ILE A 167 11.17 12.85 3.69
C ILE A 167 9.86 13.10 4.45
N VAL A 168 9.95 13.54 5.71
CA VAL A 168 8.77 13.74 6.58
C VAL A 168 8.14 15.13 6.45
N GLN A 169 8.71 16.02 5.65
CA GLN A 169 8.08 17.30 5.33
C GLN A 169 6.69 17.06 4.71
N SER A 170 5.71 17.87 5.09
CA SER A 170 4.35 17.78 4.56
C SER A 170 4.30 18.11 3.07
N GLU A 171 5.12 19.08 2.67
CA GLU A 171 5.28 19.59 1.32
C GLU A 171 6.75 19.90 1.06
N VAL A 172 7.16 19.77 -0.19
CA VAL A 172 8.48 20.19 -0.67
C VAL A 172 8.35 21.02 -1.93
N ASP A 173 9.23 22.00 -2.11
CA ASP A 173 9.30 22.79 -3.33
C ASP A 173 10.30 22.14 -4.30
N LEU A 174 9.81 21.75 -5.47
CA LEU A 174 10.62 21.19 -6.56
C LEU A 174 10.94 22.21 -7.66
N GLY A 175 10.72 23.51 -7.42
CA GLY A 175 11.08 24.62 -8.31
C GLY A 175 9.95 25.12 -9.21
N PHE A 176 8.74 24.60 -9.06
CA PHE A 176 7.52 25.01 -9.79
C PHE A 176 6.29 25.06 -8.87
N GLY A 177 6.50 24.96 -7.55
CA GLY A 177 5.45 24.95 -6.53
C GLY A 177 5.62 23.84 -5.51
N ASN A 178 4.84 23.95 -4.43
CA ASN A 178 4.81 22.94 -3.38
C ASN A 178 4.07 21.69 -3.88
N VAL A 179 4.73 20.55 -3.74
CA VAL A 179 4.14 19.21 -3.90
C VAL A 179 4.15 18.49 -2.56
N PRO A 180 3.29 17.48 -2.33
CA PRO A 180 3.34 16.68 -1.11
C PRO A 180 4.75 16.12 -0.88
N GLY A 181 5.23 16.06 0.36
CA GLY A 181 6.44 15.30 0.68
C GLY A 181 6.18 13.80 0.63
N LEU A 182 7.24 13.00 0.48
CA LEU A 182 7.11 11.55 0.25
C LEU A 182 6.29 10.82 1.31
N GLN A 183 6.51 11.08 2.60
CA GLN A 183 5.72 10.39 3.62
C GLN A 183 4.23 10.75 3.53
N ASN A 184 3.89 12.00 3.19
CA ASN A 184 2.51 12.43 3.02
C ASN A 184 1.87 11.82 1.77
N ASP A 185 2.63 11.73 0.67
CA ASP A 185 2.23 11.06 -0.56
C ASP A 185 1.90 9.59 -0.31
N PHE A 186 2.80 8.82 0.32
CA PHE A 186 2.56 7.40 0.62
C PHE A 186 1.45 7.14 1.66
N LYS A 187 1.08 8.14 2.47
CA LYS A 187 -0.09 8.04 3.36
C LYS A 187 -1.40 8.02 2.57
N LYS A 188 -1.46 8.70 1.43
CA LYS A 188 -2.63 8.77 0.55
C LYS A 188 -2.47 7.67 -0.51
N TYR A 189 -3.44 6.77 -0.67
CA TYR A 189 -3.37 5.73 -1.70
C TYR A 189 -3.43 6.28 -3.14
N GLU A 190 -3.19 7.56 -3.37
CA GLU A 190 -3.48 8.28 -4.61
C GLU A 190 -2.83 7.67 -5.84
N VAL A 191 -1.52 7.39 -5.80
CA VAL A 191 -0.80 6.73 -6.92
C VAL A 191 -1.32 5.32 -7.17
N LEU A 192 -1.65 4.58 -6.09
CA LEU A 192 -2.24 3.26 -6.19
C LEU A 192 -3.62 3.32 -6.86
N GLU A 193 -4.48 4.23 -6.41
CA GLU A 193 -5.85 4.39 -6.89
C GLU A 193 -5.94 4.92 -8.32
N LYS A 194 -5.20 5.99 -8.61
CA LYS A 194 -5.28 6.68 -9.90
C LYS A 194 -4.61 5.88 -11.01
N PHE A 195 -3.53 5.15 -10.70
CA PHE A 195 -2.72 4.52 -11.74
C PHE A 195 -2.65 3.01 -11.57
N ILE A 196 -1.98 2.52 -10.52
CA ILE A 196 -1.57 1.11 -10.45
C ILE A 196 -2.79 0.17 -10.50
N LEU A 197 -3.87 0.48 -9.77
CA LEU A 197 -5.06 -0.37 -9.74
C LEU A 197 -5.92 -0.30 -11.02
N ASN A 198 -5.70 0.67 -11.92
CA ASN A 198 -6.40 0.74 -13.21
C ASN A 198 -5.72 -0.10 -14.30
N ILE A 199 -4.46 -0.49 -14.10
CA ILE A 199 -3.70 -1.29 -15.07
C ILE A 199 -4.41 -2.63 -15.35
N LEU A 200 -4.72 -2.86 -16.63
CA LEU A 200 -5.42 -4.04 -17.12
C LEU A 200 -4.50 -5.25 -17.22
N ASN A 201 -3.23 -5.05 -17.59
CA ASN A 201 -2.24 -6.12 -17.58
C ASN A 201 -1.93 -6.61 -16.16
N ASP A 202 -2.41 -7.81 -15.83
CA ASP A 202 -2.27 -8.41 -14.50
C ASP A 202 -0.82 -8.51 -14.03
N ALA A 203 0.10 -8.93 -14.90
CA ALA A 203 1.50 -9.11 -14.53
C ALA A 203 2.16 -7.77 -14.13
N THR A 204 1.87 -6.70 -14.87
CA THR A 204 2.34 -5.34 -14.60
C THR A 204 1.73 -4.80 -13.31
N ARG A 205 0.41 -4.92 -13.16
CA ARG A 205 -0.30 -4.49 -11.96
C ARG A 205 0.24 -5.19 -10.71
N ILE A 206 0.39 -6.51 -10.72
CA ILE A 206 0.85 -7.29 -9.55
C ILE A 206 2.26 -6.87 -9.14
N ARG A 207 3.18 -6.73 -10.10
CA ARG A 207 4.55 -6.27 -9.81
C ARG A 207 4.56 -4.88 -9.18
N LEU A 208 3.87 -3.92 -9.78
CA LEU A 208 3.82 -2.54 -9.28
C LEU A 208 3.12 -2.44 -7.92
N THR A 209 2.00 -3.15 -7.74
CA THR A 209 1.26 -3.18 -6.47
C THR A 209 2.15 -3.67 -5.34
N LYS A 210 2.89 -4.77 -5.57
CA LYS A 210 3.80 -5.35 -4.58
C LYS A 210 4.89 -4.36 -4.15
N VAL A 211 5.65 -3.80 -5.10
CA VAL A 211 6.73 -2.86 -4.76
C VAL A 211 6.20 -1.56 -4.16
N TYR A 212 5.02 -1.10 -4.57
CA TYR A 212 4.39 0.09 -4.00
C TYR A 212 4.05 -0.11 -2.52
N PHE A 213 3.43 -1.24 -2.15
CA PHE A 213 3.07 -1.49 -0.75
C PHE A 213 4.31 -1.65 0.15
N PHE A 214 5.38 -2.28 -0.33
CA PHE A 214 6.63 -2.37 0.44
C PHE A 214 7.28 -1.01 0.66
N ALA A 215 7.39 -0.18 -0.39
CA ALA A 215 7.86 1.19 -0.24
C ALA A 215 6.98 2.00 0.74
N ARG A 216 5.65 1.92 0.57
CA ARG A 216 4.67 2.63 1.40
C ARG A 216 4.88 2.35 2.89
N ILE A 217 4.99 1.09 3.28
CA ILE A 217 5.15 0.71 4.69
C ILE A 217 6.42 1.29 5.27
N ARG A 218 7.53 1.23 4.53
CA ARG A 218 8.79 1.81 4.98
C ARG A 218 8.67 3.31 5.22
N PHE A 219 8.02 4.05 4.33
CA PHE A 219 7.79 5.48 4.52
C PHE A 219 6.88 5.79 5.72
N ILE A 220 5.83 5.01 5.93
CA ILE A 220 4.91 5.20 7.07
C ILE A 220 5.59 4.91 8.40
N GLN A 221 6.45 3.90 8.44
CA GLN A 221 7.16 3.46 9.64
C GLN A 221 8.54 4.12 9.81
N LEU A 222 8.89 5.08 8.96
CA LEU A 222 10.22 5.68 8.94
C LEU A 222 10.51 6.44 10.25
N THR A 223 11.63 6.09 10.87
CA THR A 223 12.25 6.82 11.99
C THR A 223 13.61 7.37 11.57
N ALA A 224 14.22 8.23 12.39
CA ALA A 224 15.53 8.83 12.12
C ALA A 224 16.72 7.86 12.40
N GLU A 225 16.49 6.55 12.28
CA GLU A 225 17.49 5.49 12.47
C GLU A 225 18.13 5.13 11.12
N GLU A 226 19.46 4.94 11.11
CA GLU A 226 20.22 4.64 9.88
C GLU A 226 19.72 3.38 9.16
N GLU A 227 19.47 2.30 9.91
CA GLU A 227 18.99 1.04 9.35
C GLU A 227 17.62 1.21 8.67
N LYS A 228 16.69 1.91 9.34
CA LYS A 228 15.35 2.20 8.81
C LYS A 228 15.41 3.11 7.60
N MET A 229 16.28 4.13 7.63
CA MET A 229 16.52 5.01 6.49
C MET A 229 17.02 4.23 5.29
N SER A 230 18.08 3.43 5.46
CA SER A 230 18.68 2.61 4.40
C SER A 230 17.68 1.62 3.79
N ALA A 231 16.91 0.93 4.62
CA ALA A 231 15.84 0.04 4.15
C ALA A 231 14.76 0.81 3.35
N THR A 232 14.37 2.00 3.81
CA THR A 232 13.38 2.83 3.12
C THR A 232 13.87 3.30 1.75
N LEU A 233 15.12 3.75 1.66
CA LEU A 233 15.71 4.18 0.38
C LEU A 233 15.90 3.00 -0.59
N THR A 234 16.16 1.80 -0.06
CA THR A 234 16.24 0.58 -0.86
C THR A 234 14.89 0.26 -1.50
N GLU A 235 13.80 0.21 -0.72
CA GLU A 235 12.45 -0.04 -1.26
C GLU A 235 12.00 1.08 -2.20
N PHE A 236 12.34 2.34 -1.91
CA PHE A 236 12.02 3.45 -2.79
C PHE A 236 12.75 3.36 -4.13
N LYS A 237 14.05 3.01 -4.12
CA LYS A 237 14.82 2.73 -5.34
C LYS A 237 14.18 1.58 -6.12
N GLN A 238 13.79 0.49 -5.46
CA GLN A 238 13.15 -0.65 -6.12
C GLN A 238 11.84 -0.26 -6.80
N LEU A 239 11.01 0.58 -6.16
CA LEU A 239 9.79 1.13 -6.78
C LEU A 239 10.11 1.93 -8.06
N ILE A 240 11.09 2.85 -8.01
CA ILE A 240 11.48 3.68 -9.16
C ILE A 240 12.01 2.81 -10.30
N VAL A 241 12.89 1.84 -9.99
CA VAL A 241 13.45 0.90 -10.97
C VAL A 241 12.34 0.08 -11.61
N GLN A 242 11.40 -0.45 -10.82
CA GLN A 242 10.29 -1.22 -11.36
C GLN A 242 9.39 -0.38 -12.25
N LEU A 243 9.09 0.87 -11.87
CA LEU A 243 8.36 1.81 -12.72
C LEU A 243 9.08 1.98 -14.06
N ILE A 244 10.36 2.34 -14.05
CA ILE A 244 11.20 2.50 -15.25
C ILE A 244 11.15 1.26 -16.16
N GLU A 245 11.25 0.06 -15.59
CA GLU A 245 11.19 -1.17 -16.37
C GLU A 245 9.81 -1.40 -17.00
N GLU A 246 8.71 -1.02 -16.35
CA GLU A 246 7.38 -1.09 -16.96
C GLU A 246 7.20 -0.02 -18.06
N PHE A 247 7.73 1.19 -17.91
CA PHE A 247 7.78 2.19 -18.99
C PHE A 247 8.50 1.63 -20.23
N LYS A 248 9.67 1.01 -20.04
CA LYS A 248 10.42 0.37 -21.13
C LYS A 248 9.64 -0.74 -21.82
N ARG A 249 8.91 -1.57 -21.06
CA ARG A 249 8.08 -2.65 -21.62
C ARG A 249 6.93 -2.15 -22.48
N LEU A 250 6.41 -0.96 -22.19
CA LEU A 250 5.42 -0.27 -23.00
C LEU A 250 6.05 0.52 -24.16
N ASN A 251 7.35 0.35 -24.43
CA ASN A 251 8.13 1.08 -25.44
C ASN A 251 8.19 2.60 -25.21
N ILE A 252 7.96 3.05 -23.99
CA ILE A 252 8.17 4.45 -23.60
C ILE A 252 9.65 4.57 -23.27
N THR A 253 10.38 5.33 -24.09
CA THR A 253 11.85 5.36 -24.05
C THR A 253 12.42 6.63 -23.46
N ARG A 254 11.60 7.67 -23.26
CA ARG A 254 12.02 8.97 -22.75
C ARG A 254 11.08 9.46 -21.66
N LEU A 255 11.64 10.20 -20.70
CA LEU A 255 10.82 11.06 -19.86
C LEU A 255 10.28 12.21 -20.71
N THR A 256 9.03 12.62 -20.50
CA THR A 256 8.36 13.61 -21.37
C THR A 256 7.75 14.77 -20.60
N GLY A 257 7.78 14.76 -19.28
CA GLY A 257 7.21 15.81 -18.49
C GLY A 257 7.97 17.11 -18.64
N THR A 258 7.19 18.18 -18.53
CA THR A 258 7.63 19.55 -18.72
C THR A 258 7.80 20.28 -17.39
N VAL A 259 7.43 19.62 -16.28
CA VAL A 259 7.33 20.22 -14.95
C VAL A 259 8.52 19.80 -14.08
N ASN A 260 8.76 18.49 -13.95
CA ASN A 260 9.89 17.93 -13.21
C ASN A 260 10.94 17.41 -14.20
N MET A 261 12.08 18.09 -14.33
CA MET A 261 13.19 17.66 -15.22
C MET A 261 14.46 17.29 -14.43
N PRO A 262 14.43 16.32 -13.50
CA PRO A 262 15.58 16.01 -12.63
C PRO A 262 16.82 15.52 -13.39
N TYR A 263 16.66 15.07 -14.63
CA TYR A 263 17.71 14.57 -15.51
C TYR A 263 17.80 15.34 -16.85
N GLY A 264 17.31 16.59 -16.89
CA GLY A 264 17.35 17.43 -18.09
C GLY A 264 16.13 17.25 -19.01
N GLN A 265 16.23 17.78 -20.24
CA GLN A 265 15.13 17.74 -21.21
C GLN A 265 15.05 16.38 -21.90
N GLN A 266 13.91 15.71 -21.74
CA GLN A 266 13.57 14.43 -22.40
C GLN A 266 14.67 13.34 -22.38
N PRO A 267 15.27 13.05 -21.20
CA PRO A 267 16.33 12.06 -21.07
C PRO A 267 15.82 10.66 -21.46
N LEU A 268 16.73 9.83 -21.98
CA LEU A 268 16.42 8.43 -22.23
C LEU A 268 16.23 7.71 -20.89
N ILE A 269 15.14 6.95 -20.76
CA ILE A 269 14.83 6.18 -19.55
C ILE A 269 15.95 5.19 -19.21
N GLY A 270 16.61 4.63 -20.23
CA GLY A 270 17.78 3.75 -20.04
C GLY A 270 18.99 4.45 -19.40
N GLU A 271 19.21 5.73 -19.70
CA GLU A 271 20.31 6.53 -19.11
C GLU A 271 19.99 6.93 -17.67
N VAL A 272 18.72 7.22 -17.38
CA VAL A 272 18.25 7.51 -16.02
C VAL A 272 18.46 6.29 -15.13
N LEU A 273 18.14 5.09 -15.62
CA LEU A 273 18.30 3.84 -14.87
C LEU A 273 19.76 3.59 -14.43
N GLN A 274 20.73 3.96 -15.27
CA GLN A 274 22.16 3.81 -14.96
C GLN A 274 22.64 4.76 -13.86
N GLN A 275 21.87 5.79 -13.53
CA GLN A 275 22.19 6.82 -12.54
C GLN A 275 21.50 6.61 -11.19
N LEU A 276 20.69 5.54 -11.05
CA LEU A 276 20.02 5.16 -9.80
C LEU A 276 20.88 4.21 -8.98
#